data_AF-A0A959PYL8-F1
#
_entry.id   AF-A0A959PYL8-F1
#
_cell.length_a   1.000
_cell.length_b   1.000
_cell.length_c   1.000
_cell.angle_alpha   90.00
_cell.angle_beta   90.00
_cell.angle_gamma   90.00
#
_symmetry.space_group_name_H-M   'P 1'
#
loop_
_entity.id
_entity.type
_entity.pdbx_description
1 polymer ?
#
loop_
_entity_poly.entity_id
_entity_poly.type
_entity_poly.pdbx_seq_one_letter_code
_entity_poly.pdbx_strand_id
1 'polypeptide(L)'
;MKKWIFLVCQISIVVAYGQNTPCPCCGENYRQFDFWVGDWETTANGQLAGTNHIIILQDSCLIQENWKSTQGNYTGTSYNFYDPQDNQWHQTWVDNQGQSLRLSGNLEEGKMILKSGAMKNQNGETVHHKITWTPDADGTVRQLWESKKEGSESWQVLFDGIYKKKK
;
A
#
# COMPACT_ATOMS: atom_id res chain seq x y z
N MET A 1 1.96 5.90 79.72
CA MET A 1 2.89 5.36 78.71
C MET A 1 2.07 4.65 77.63
N LYS A 2 1.70 5.32 76.54
CA LYS A 2 0.97 4.70 75.41
C LYS A 2 1.94 4.57 74.24
N LYS A 3 2.31 3.33 73.88
CA LYS A 3 3.11 3.02 72.69
C LYS A 3 2.19 3.02 71.47
N TRP A 4 2.46 3.87 70.49
CA TRP A 4 1.82 3.82 69.17
C TRP A 4 2.69 2.98 68.23
N ILE A 5 2.12 1.91 67.71
CA ILE A 5 2.75 1.04 66.70
C ILE A 5 2.42 1.65 65.34
N PHE A 6 3.43 2.15 64.63
CA PHE A 6 3.30 2.55 63.23
C PHE A 6 3.35 1.29 62.35
N LEU A 7 2.21 0.94 61.76
CA LEU A 7 2.13 -0.11 60.74
C LEU A 7 2.57 0.50 59.39
N VAL A 8 3.76 0.17 58.92
CA VAL A 8 4.25 0.58 57.59
C VAL A 8 3.69 -0.40 56.55
N CYS A 9 2.73 0.06 55.75
CA CYS A 9 2.21 -0.70 54.62
C CYS A 9 3.14 -0.48 53.41
N GLN A 10 3.98 -1.46 53.08
CA GLN A 10 4.78 -1.43 51.87
C GLN A 10 3.89 -1.76 50.66
N ILE A 11 3.68 -0.78 49.80
CA ILE A 11 3.01 -0.94 48.50
C ILE A 11 4.11 -1.35 47.50
N SER A 12 4.14 -2.62 47.13
CA SER A 12 5.00 -3.10 46.04
C SER A 12 4.37 -2.73 44.69
N ILE A 13 5.02 -1.83 43.95
CA ILE A 13 4.64 -1.51 42.57
C ILE A 13 5.08 -2.67 41.69
N VAL A 14 4.12 -3.48 41.21
CA VAL A 14 4.37 -4.49 40.20
C VAL A 14 4.39 -3.78 38.84
N VAL A 15 5.58 -3.55 38.30
CA VAL A 15 5.73 -3.09 36.91
C VAL A 15 5.50 -4.30 36.01
N ALA A 16 4.31 -4.36 35.40
CA ALA A 16 4.02 -5.34 34.36
C ALA A 16 4.78 -4.93 33.08
N TYR A 17 5.88 -5.62 32.79
CA TYR A 17 6.49 -5.54 31.47
C TYR A 17 5.58 -6.30 30.50
N GLY A 18 4.90 -5.56 29.62
CA GLY A 18 4.21 -6.17 28.50
C GLY A 18 5.21 -6.98 27.68
N GLN A 19 4.97 -8.28 27.51
CA GLN A 19 5.75 -9.09 26.61
C GLN A 19 5.43 -8.64 25.18
N ASN A 20 6.24 -7.72 24.64
CA ASN A 20 6.25 -7.44 23.21
C ASN A 20 6.83 -8.67 22.52
N THR A 21 5.97 -9.62 22.16
CA THR A 21 6.35 -10.69 21.23
C THR A 21 6.91 -10.02 19.98
N PRO A 22 8.15 -10.34 19.56
CA PRO A 22 8.72 -9.76 18.37
C PRO A 22 7.83 -10.11 17.17
N CYS A 23 7.25 -9.10 16.54
CA CYS A 23 6.47 -9.24 15.32
C CYS A 23 7.32 -8.76 14.14
N PRO A 24 7.61 -9.62 13.14
CA PRO A 24 8.51 -9.27 12.03
C PRO A 24 8.09 -8.03 11.24
N CYS A 25 6.79 -7.84 11.03
CA CYS A 25 6.23 -6.81 10.14
C CYS A 25 5.34 -5.81 10.89
N CYS A 26 5.62 -5.57 12.18
CA CYS A 26 4.87 -4.60 12.98
C CYS A 26 5.53 -3.21 13.07
N GLY A 27 6.66 -2.99 12.39
CA GLY A 27 7.29 -1.67 12.31
C GLY A 27 6.46 -0.68 11.50
N GLU A 28 6.62 0.61 11.75
CA GLU A 28 5.85 1.68 11.08
C GLU A 28 5.93 1.61 9.55
N ASN A 29 7.09 1.21 9.00
CA ASN A 29 7.30 1.08 7.56
C ASN A 29 6.33 0.09 6.91
N TYR A 30 5.96 -1.00 7.60
CA TYR A 30 5.02 -2.01 7.09
C TYR A 30 3.57 -1.53 7.05
N ARG A 31 3.27 -0.38 7.67
CA ARG A 31 1.91 0.20 7.76
C ARG A 31 1.74 1.43 6.88
N GLN A 32 2.81 1.90 6.22
CA GLN A 32 2.79 3.13 5.41
C GLN A 32 1.77 3.10 4.27
N PHE A 33 1.40 1.92 3.75
CA PHE A 33 0.46 1.78 2.65
C PHE A 33 -0.98 1.42 3.10
N ASP A 34 -1.26 1.42 4.40
CA ASP A 34 -2.54 1.01 4.97
C ASP A 34 -3.74 1.84 4.50
N PHE A 35 -3.51 3.10 4.13
CA PHE A 35 -4.57 4.00 3.67
C PHE A 35 -5.29 3.46 2.42
N TRP A 36 -4.65 2.55 1.67
CA TRP A 36 -5.20 1.91 0.49
C TRP A 36 -5.98 0.62 0.79
N VAL A 37 -5.87 0.05 1.99
CA VAL A 37 -6.52 -1.21 2.38
C VAL A 37 -8.03 -1.05 2.51
N GLY A 38 -8.79 -1.99 1.92
CA GLY A 38 -10.23 -2.16 2.04
C GLY A 38 -10.96 -2.36 0.72
N ASP A 39 -12.27 -2.14 0.73
CA ASP A 39 -13.16 -2.36 -0.41
C ASP A 39 -13.50 -1.06 -1.14
N TRP A 40 -13.32 -1.06 -2.46
CA TRP A 40 -13.40 0.14 -3.27
C TRP A 40 -14.25 -0.03 -4.54
N GLU A 41 -14.95 1.04 -4.90
CA GLU A 41 -15.36 1.35 -6.26
C GLU A 41 -14.39 2.37 -6.83
N THR A 42 -13.83 2.08 -8.00
CA THR A 42 -12.84 2.97 -8.63
C THR A 42 -13.46 3.61 -9.86
N THR A 43 -13.41 4.95 -9.91
CA THR A 43 -13.89 5.72 -11.05
C THR A 43 -12.72 6.37 -11.79
N ALA A 44 -12.79 6.42 -13.12
CA ALA A 44 -11.85 7.18 -13.96
C ALA A 44 -12.67 7.99 -14.98
N ASN A 45 -12.26 9.24 -15.25
CA ASN A 45 -12.97 10.15 -16.15
C ASN A 45 -14.49 10.26 -15.86
N GLY A 46 -14.86 10.23 -14.57
CA GLY A 46 -16.26 10.32 -14.13
C GLY A 46 -17.10 9.05 -14.31
N GLN A 47 -16.52 7.94 -14.78
CA GLN A 47 -17.22 6.67 -14.97
C GLN A 47 -16.65 5.56 -14.06
N LEU A 48 -17.50 4.60 -13.69
CA LEU A 48 -17.06 3.43 -12.92
C LEU A 48 -16.14 2.54 -13.76
N ALA A 49 -14.88 2.45 -13.36
CA ALA A 49 -13.85 1.66 -14.03
C ALA A 49 -13.79 0.22 -13.51
N GLY A 50 -14.13 0.00 -12.24
CA GLY A 50 -14.06 -1.32 -11.62
C GLY A 50 -14.23 -1.29 -10.11
N THR A 51 -14.00 -2.45 -9.51
CA THR A 51 -13.99 -2.61 -8.06
C THR A 51 -12.69 -3.25 -7.61
N ASN A 52 -12.26 -2.90 -6.42
CA ASN A 52 -11.05 -3.45 -5.83
C ASN A 52 -11.31 -3.97 -4.40
N HIS A 53 -10.71 -5.11 -4.06
CA HIS A 53 -10.71 -5.64 -2.71
C HIS A 53 -9.26 -5.82 -2.25
N ILE A 54 -8.87 -5.05 -1.24
CA ILE A 54 -7.48 -4.96 -0.79
C ILE A 54 -7.40 -5.36 0.68
N ILE A 55 -6.58 -6.35 0.99
CA ILE A 55 -6.46 -6.95 2.32
C ILE A 55 -5.01 -7.09 2.76
N ILE A 56 -4.82 -7.15 4.07
CA ILE A 56 -3.54 -7.47 4.69
C ILE A 56 -3.47 -8.98 4.94
N LEU A 57 -2.35 -9.59 4.59
CA LEU A 57 -2.03 -11.01 4.71
C LEU A 57 -0.66 -11.19 5.38
N GLN A 58 -0.32 -12.45 5.68
CA GLN A 58 0.99 -12.84 6.23
C GLN A 58 1.37 -12.02 7.47
N ASP A 59 0.44 -11.90 8.42
CA ASP A 59 0.66 -11.22 9.70
C ASP A 59 1.24 -9.80 9.55
N SER A 60 0.68 -9.02 8.63
CA SER A 60 1.07 -7.63 8.27
C SER A 60 2.28 -7.49 7.33
N CYS A 61 2.86 -8.57 6.83
CA CYS A 61 3.98 -8.50 5.89
C CYS A 61 3.55 -8.24 4.43
N LEU A 62 2.26 -8.43 4.10
CA LEU A 62 1.79 -8.42 2.72
C LEU A 62 0.43 -7.71 2.59
N ILE A 63 0.30 -6.86 1.58
CA ILE A 63 -0.99 -6.33 1.12
C ILE A 63 -1.30 -6.95 -0.24
N GLN A 64 -2.45 -7.61 -0.34
CA GLN A 64 -2.96 -8.18 -1.59
C GLN A 64 -4.09 -7.33 -2.14
N GLU A 65 -4.04 -7.05 -3.43
CA GLU A 65 -5.08 -6.40 -4.22
C GLU A 65 -5.81 -7.42 -5.09
N ASN A 66 -7.13 -7.30 -5.23
CA ASN A 66 -7.93 -8.04 -6.21
C ASN A 66 -8.82 -7.07 -6.99
N TRP A 67 -8.39 -6.74 -8.20
CA TRP A 67 -9.06 -5.82 -9.10
C TRP A 67 -9.99 -6.55 -10.08
N LYS A 68 -11.17 -5.97 -10.31
CA LYS A 68 -12.11 -6.39 -11.34
C LYS A 68 -12.64 -5.18 -12.11
N SER A 69 -12.41 -5.17 -13.42
CA SER A 69 -12.94 -4.16 -14.32
C SER A 69 -14.46 -4.25 -14.45
N THR A 70 -15.14 -3.12 -14.67
CA THR A 70 -16.53 -3.11 -15.15
C THR A 70 -16.62 -3.42 -16.64
N GLN A 71 -15.54 -3.18 -17.39
CA GLN A 71 -15.47 -3.40 -18.83
C GLN A 71 -14.78 -4.74 -19.13
N GLY A 72 -15.49 -5.60 -19.86
CA GLY A 72 -15.01 -6.91 -20.25
C GLY A 72 -14.73 -7.83 -19.06
N ASN A 73 -13.97 -8.90 -19.31
CA ASN A 73 -13.57 -9.86 -18.28
C ASN A 73 -12.18 -9.56 -17.72
N TYR A 74 -11.75 -8.30 -17.65
CA TYR A 74 -10.40 -7.95 -17.16
C TYR A 74 -10.31 -8.01 -15.64
N THR A 75 -9.31 -8.73 -15.13
CA THR A 75 -9.02 -8.86 -13.69
C THR A 75 -7.52 -8.84 -13.45
N GLY A 76 -7.10 -8.37 -12.27
CA GLY A 76 -5.71 -8.47 -11.86
C GLY A 76 -5.53 -8.51 -10.35
N THR A 77 -4.33 -8.90 -9.94
CA THR A 77 -3.95 -9.05 -8.54
C THR A 77 -2.57 -8.45 -8.36
N SER A 78 -2.38 -7.65 -7.31
CA SER A 78 -1.04 -7.28 -6.85
C SER A 78 -0.72 -7.81 -5.47
N TYR A 79 0.58 -8.02 -5.25
CA TYR A 79 1.18 -8.30 -3.96
C TYR A 79 2.15 -7.17 -3.64
N ASN A 80 1.94 -6.54 -2.49
CA ASN A 80 2.66 -5.35 -2.04
C ASN A 80 3.29 -5.61 -0.68
N PHE A 81 4.59 -5.39 -0.53
CA PHE A 81 5.29 -5.66 0.73
C PHE A 81 6.45 -4.69 0.91
N TYR A 82 6.78 -4.38 2.16
CA TYR A 82 7.98 -3.62 2.50
C TYR A 82 9.16 -4.58 2.70
N ASP A 83 10.27 -4.32 1.99
CA ASP A 83 11.52 -5.06 2.15
C ASP A 83 12.53 -4.25 2.98
N PRO A 84 12.90 -4.71 4.19
CA PRO A 84 13.87 -4.01 5.03
C PRO A 84 15.31 -4.10 4.51
N GLN A 85 15.61 -4.97 3.53
CA GLN A 85 16.96 -5.10 2.96
C GLN A 85 17.33 -3.91 2.08
N ASP A 86 16.36 -3.39 1.32
CA ASP A 86 16.55 -2.22 0.46
C ASP A 86 15.75 -0.99 0.89
N ASN A 87 14.99 -1.11 1.99
CA ASN A 87 14.14 -0.08 2.56
C ASN A 87 13.13 0.47 1.56
N GLN A 88 12.50 -0.41 0.78
CA GLN A 88 11.48 -0.03 -0.20
C GLN A 88 10.23 -0.88 -0.07
N TRP A 89 9.10 -0.28 -0.45
CA TRP A 89 7.91 -1.02 -0.84
C TRP A 89 8.12 -1.61 -2.23
N HIS A 90 7.72 -2.86 -2.41
CA HIS A 90 7.71 -3.58 -3.67
C HIS A 90 6.28 -3.97 -4.02
N GLN A 91 5.94 -3.89 -5.30
CA GLN A 91 4.69 -4.38 -5.85
C GLN A 91 4.97 -5.31 -7.02
N THR A 92 4.31 -6.47 -7.04
CA THR A 92 4.17 -7.30 -8.24
C THR A 92 2.71 -7.41 -8.60
N TRP A 93 2.34 -6.85 -9.75
CA TRP A 93 1.01 -6.97 -10.35
C TRP A 93 1.02 -8.01 -11.47
N VAL A 94 -0.06 -8.79 -11.57
CA VAL A 94 -0.33 -9.74 -12.64
C VAL A 94 -1.79 -9.63 -13.04
N ASP A 95 -2.08 -9.59 -14.34
CA ASP A 95 -3.45 -9.62 -14.86
C ASP A 95 -3.79 -10.87 -15.67
N ASN A 96 -5.07 -11.04 -15.95
CA ASN A 96 -5.57 -12.17 -16.73
C ASN A 96 -5.40 -12.01 -18.26
N GLN A 97 -4.69 -10.97 -18.70
CA GLN A 97 -4.25 -10.79 -20.09
C GLN A 97 -2.77 -11.18 -20.26
N GLY A 98 -2.16 -11.76 -19.22
CA GLY A 98 -0.77 -12.21 -19.23
C GLY A 98 0.24 -11.08 -19.07
N GLN A 99 -0.19 -9.88 -18.67
CA GLN A 99 0.73 -8.79 -18.35
C GLN A 99 1.18 -8.88 -16.89
N SER A 100 2.37 -8.37 -16.63
CA SER A 100 2.87 -8.19 -15.27
C SER A 100 3.63 -6.88 -15.15
N LEU A 101 3.62 -6.31 -13.95
CA LEU A 101 4.33 -5.08 -13.63
C LEU A 101 5.03 -5.25 -12.28
N ARG A 102 6.29 -4.84 -12.21
CA ARG A 102 7.10 -4.87 -11.00
C ARG A 102 7.52 -3.46 -10.68
N LEU A 103 7.20 -3.01 -9.48
CA LEU A 103 7.48 -1.66 -9.02
C LEU A 103 8.19 -1.71 -7.67
N SER A 104 9.03 -0.71 -7.42
CA SER A 104 9.56 -0.44 -6.09
C SER A 104 9.56 1.06 -5.79
N GLY A 105 9.57 1.43 -4.52
CA GLY A 105 9.61 2.83 -4.12
C GLY A 105 9.19 3.02 -2.67
N ASN A 106 8.67 4.21 -2.34
CA ASN A 106 8.51 4.63 -0.95
C ASN A 106 7.29 5.53 -0.74
N LEU A 107 6.95 5.72 0.54
CA LEU A 107 6.10 6.81 0.97
C LEU A 107 6.89 8.12 0.95
N GLU A 108 6.50 9.05 0.10
CA GLU A 108 7.10 10.38 -0.06
C GLU A 108 6.00 11.43 0.10
N GLU A 109 6.15 12.36 1.05
CA GLU A 109 5.18 13.44 1.30
C GLU A 109 3.73 12.94 1.48
N GLY A 110 3.55 11.80 2.16
CA GLY A 110 2.24 11.18 2.39
C GLY A 110 1.65 10.45 1.19
N LYS A 111 2.41 10.29 0.10
CA LYS A 111 2.00 9.57 -1.11
C LYS A 111 2.84 8.32 -1.28
N MET A 112 2.23 7.18 -1.59
CA MET A 112 3.01 6.00 -1.98
C MET A 112 3.41 6.15 -3.45
N ILE A 113 4.70 6.18 -3.75
CA ILE A 113 5.22 6.36 -5.11
C ILE A 113 6.09 5.16 -5.47
N LEU A 114 5.61 4.33 -6.40
CA LEU A 114 6.35 3.16 -6.89
C LEU A 114 6.69 3.31 -8.38
N LYS A 115 7.87 2.86 -8.78
CA LYS A 115 8.40 2.98 -10.15
C LYS A 115 8.90 1.63 -10.64
N SER A 116 8.79 1.40 -11.95
CA SER A 116 9.40 0.22 -12.59
C SER A 116 10.85 0.50 -12.95
N GLY A 117 11.62 -0.57 -13.15
CA GLY A 117 12.81 -0.50 -14.00
C GLY A 117 12.43 -0.33 -15.49
N ALA A 118 13.43 -0.38 -16.37
CA ALA A 118 13.21 -0.36 -17.81
C ALA A 118 12.44 -1.61 -18.27
N MET A 119 11.34 -1.41 -18.99
CA MET A 119 10.47 -2.48 -19.49
C MET A 119 10.13 -2.24 -20.96
N LYS A 120 9.69 -3.29 -21.67
CA LYS A 120 9.21 -3.19 -23.05
C LYS A 120 7.70 -3.03 -23.07
N ASN A 121 7.19 -2.01 -23.76
CA ASN A 121 5.77 -1.92 -24.06
C ASN A 121 5.38 -2.85 -25.22
N GLN A 122 4.09 -2.89 -25.56
CA GLN A 122 3.57 -3.72 -26.66
C GLN A 122 4.18 -3.38 -28.04
N ASN A 123 4.73 -2.17 -28.21
CA ASN A 123 5.40 -1.72 -29.43
C ASN A 123 6.91 -2.03 -29.44
N GLY A 124 7.45 -2.69 -28.41
CA GLY A 124 8.88 -2.99 -28.28
C GLY A 124 9.75 -1.80 -27.83
N GLU A 125 9.14 -0.68 -27.45
CA GLU A 125 9.84 0.50 -26.94
C GLU A 125 10.19 0.31 -25.47
N THR A 126 11.36 0.83 -25.08
CA THR A 126 11.74 0.86 -23.66
C THR A 126 10.97 1.98 -22.96
N VAL A 127 10.27 1.63 -21.89
CA VAL A 127 9.45 2.53 -21.07
C VAL A 127 9.71 2.31 -19.59
N HIS A 128 9.38 3.33 -18.80
CA HIS A 128 9.32 3.31 -17.34
C HIS A 128 7.91 3.63 -16.88
N HIS A 129 7.45 2.97 -15.84
CA HIS A 129 6.18 3.26 -15.19
C HIS A 129 6.41 3.92 -13.84
N LYS A 130 5.49 4.80 -13.45
CA LYS A 130 5.40 5.39 -12.12
C LYS A 130 3.94 5.39 -11.71
N ILE A 131 3.64 4.83 -10.54
CA ILE A 131 2.31 4.86 -9.96
C ILE A 131 2.37 5.58 -8.62
N THR A 132 1.46 6.53 -8.44
CA THR A 132 1.33 7.30 -7.19
C THR A 132 -0.05 7.08 -6.60
N TRP A 133 -0.10 6.66 -5.34
CA TRP A 133 -1.32 6.60 -4.54
C TRP A 133 -1.32 7.75 -3.53
N THR A 134 -2.34 8.60 -3.59
CA THR A 134 -2.50 9.77 -2.73
C THR A 134 -3.79 9.62 -1.92
N PRO A 135 -3.74 9.53 -0.58
CA PRO A 135 -4.94 9.60 0.23
C PRO A 135 -5.48 11.03 0.25
N ASP A 136 -6.78 11.18 0.02
CA ASP A 136 -7.49 12.46 0.06
C ASP A 136 -8.22 12.65 1.40
N ALA A 137 -8.50 13.90 1.76
CA ALA A 137 -9.09 14.26 3.05
C ALA A 137 -10.52 13.71 3.26
N ASP A 138 -11.22 13.38 2.18
CA ASP A 138 -12.56 12.78 2.20
C ASP A 138 -12.55 11.26 2.35
N GLY A 139 -11.36 10.66 2.54
CA GLY A 139 -11.17 9.22 2.67
C GLY A 139 -11.09 8.46 1.35
N THR A 140 -11.10 9.18 0.21
CA THR A 140 -10.79 8.57 -1.09
C THR A 140 -9.29 8.41 -1.29
N VAL A 141 -8.90 7.58 -2.27
CA VAL A 141 -7.50 7.46 -2.69
C VAL A 141 -7.43 7.68 -4.19
N ARG A 142 -6.62 8.64 -4.62
CA ARG A 142 -6.28 8.82 -6.04
C ARG A 142 -5.11 7.92 -6.41
N GLN A 143 -5.27 7.15 -7.49
CA GLN A 143 -4.19 6.44 -8.15
C GLN A 143 -3.89 7.12 -9.49
N LEU A 144 -2.65 7.60 -9.65
CA LEU A 144 -2.14 8.13 -10.90
C LEU A 144 -1.05 7.20 -11.43
N TRP A 145 -1.31 6.54 -12.57
CA TRP A 145 -0.35 5.72 -13.30
C TRP A 145 0.13 6.44 -14.54
N GLU A 146 1.44 6.66 -14.61
CA GLU A 146 2.11 7.30 -15.72
C GLU A 146 3.14 6.36 -16.36
N SER A 147 3.39 6.56 -17.66
CA SER A 147 4.50 5.94 -18.38
C SER A 147 5.37 6.99 -19.06
N LYS A 148 6.65 6.68 -19.21
CA LYS A 148 7.63 7.52 -19.89
C LYS A 148 8.53 6.66 -20.77
N LYS A 149 8.61 7.00 -22.05
CA LYS A 149 9.57 6.37 -22.98
C LYS A 149 11.01 6.76 -22.61
N GLU A 150 11.94 5.81 -22.75
CA GLU A 150 13.37 6.07 -22.59
C GLU A 150 13.81 7.24 -23.49
N GLY A 151 14.53 8.22 -22.94
CA GLY A 151 14.93 9.44 -23.65
C GLY A 151 13.85 10.51 -23.82
N SER A 152 12.61 10.29 -23.37
CA SER A 152 11.58 11.32 -23.29
C SER A 152 11.69 12.11 -21.97
N GLU A 153 11.40 13.41 -22.03
CA GLU A 153 11.25 14.27 -20.85
C GLU A 153 9.83 14.24 -20.26
N SER A 154 8.83 13.86 -21.06
CA SER A 154 7.42 13.94 -20.68
C SER A 154 6.86 12.59 -20.23
N TRP A 155 6.10 12.61 -19.13
CA TRP A 155 5.27 11.51 -18.67
C TRP A 155 3.90 11.55 -19.35
N GLN A 156 3.36 10.38 -19.69
CA GLN A 156 2.02 10.19 -20.22
C GLN A 156 1.14 9.49 -19.18
N VAL A 157 -0.05 10.02 -18.91
CA VAL A 157 -1.01 9.41 -18.00
C VAL A 157 -1.65 8.20 -18.69
N LEU A 158 -1.46 7.02 -18.09
CA LEU A 158 -2.13 5.78 -18.52
C LEU A 158 -3.44 5.56 -17.77
N PHE A 159 -3.50 5.95 -16.50
CA PHE A 159 -4.68 5.84 -15.67
C PHE A 159 -4.70 6.91 -14.58
N ASP A 160 -5.86 7.50 -14.34
CA ASP A 160 -6.11 8.44 -13.24
C ASP A 160 -7.46 8.09 -12.62
N GLY A 161 -7.40 7.36 -11.50
CA GLY A 161 -8.56 6.77 -10.86
C GLY A 161 -8.76 7.25 -9.43
N ILE A 162 -10.02 7.42 -9.03
CA ILE A 162 -10.41 7.72 -7.65
C ILE A 162 -11.09 6.50 -7.05
N TYR A 163 -10.52 6.01 -5.96
CA TYR A 163 -11.03 4.91 -5.17
C TYR A 163 -11.96 5.47 -4.10
N LYS A 164 -13.24 5.07 -4.14
CA LYS A 164 -14.26 5.42 -3.16
C LYS A 164 -14.67 4.18 -2.38
N LYS A 165 -14.69 4.25 -1.05
CA LYS A 165 -15.06 3.11 -0.22
C LYS A 165 -16.44 2.61 -0.59
N LYS A 166 -16.59 1.28 -0.69
CA LYS A 166 -17.92 0.66 -0.77
C LYS A 166 -18.67 0.94 0.54
N LYS A 167 -19.97 1.20 0.41
CA LYS A 167 -20.90 1.32 1.54
C LYS A 167 -21.32 -0.05 2.05
#